data_AF-A0A7Y2TM28-F1
#
_entry.id   AF-A0A7Y2TM28-F1
#
_cell.length_a   1.000
_cell.length_b   1.000
_cell.length_c   1.000
_cell.angle_alpha   90.00
_cell.angle_beta   90.00
_cell.angle_gamma   90.00
#
_symmetry.space_group_name_H-M   'P 1'
#
loop_
_entity.id
_entity.type
_entity.pdbx_description
1 polymer ?
#
loop_
_entity_poly.entity_id
_entity_poly.type
_entity_poly.pdbx_seq_one_letter_code
_entity_poly.pdbx_strand_id
1 'polypeptide(L)'
;MKNRILLAFLVSLFTGIMYSQSSNSTIQVGDVFEIGEASNNHNYTYINFPRTNLIIKKGGVPNYNNVKGKKVQVTSIKEKKNGRLIATIELTSKKLFFNSHKYVTVEINKAINQKELLKN
;
A
#
# COMPACT_ATOMS: atom_id res chain seq x y z
N MET A 1 54.99 5.42 -11.51
CA MET A 1 54.25 5.52 -10.23
C MET A 1 53.01 6.41 -10.33
N LYS A 2 53.06 7.54 -11.05
CA LYS A 2 51.94 8.48 -11.27
C LYS A 2 50.64 7.82 -11.78
N ASN A 3 50.73 6.87 -12.71
CA ASN A 3 49.55 6.20 -13.29
C ASN A 3 48.88 5.20 -12.34
N ARG A 4 49.61 4.66 -11.34
CA ARG A 4 49.04 3.75 -10.33
C ARG A 4 48.25 4.49 -9.25
N ILE A 5 48.66 5.73 -8.94
CA ILE A 5 47.96 6.64 -8.03
C ILE A 5 46.64 7.10 -8.65
N LEU A 6 46.65 7.41 -9.95
CA LEU A 6 45.44 7.80 -10.69
C LEU A 6 44.42 6.64 -10.76
N LEU A 7 44.91 5.41 -10.94
CA LEU A 7 44.07 4.21 -10.94
C LEU A 7 43.44 3.95 -9.56
N ALA A 8 44.21 4.13 -8.48
CA ALA A 8 43.71 3.98 -7.12
C ALA A 8 42.63 5.03 -6.76
N PHE A 9 42.76 6.26 -7.27
CA PHE A 9 41.76 7.32 -7.10
C PHE A 9 40.45 6.97 -7.82
N LEU A 10 40.53 6.41 -9.03
CA LEU A 10 39.37 6.05 -9.84
C LEU A 10 38.54 4.89 -9.25
N VAL A 11 39.19 3.93 -8.57
CA VAL A 11 38.52 2.80 -7.91
C VAL A 11 37.76 3.25 -6.65
N SER A 12 38.21 4.32 -5.98
CA SER A 12 37.54 4.83 -4.77
C SER A 12 36.15 5.43 -5.04
N LEU A 13 35.90 5.93 -6.25
CA LEU A 13 34.65 6.56 -6.68
C LEU A 13 33.47 5.58 -6.84
N PHE A 14 33.72 4.26 -6.81
CA PHE A 14 32.69 3.23 -7.02
C PHE A 14 32.20 2.54 -5.74
N THR A 15 32.65 2.96 -4.56
CA THR A 15 32.30 2.29 -3.28
C THR A 15 30.92 2.64 -2.69
N GLY A 16 30.12 3.43 -3.41
CA GLY A 16 28.88 4.02 -2.87
C GLY A 16 27.55 3.36 -3.20
N ILE A 17 27.50 2.20 -3.88
CA ILE A 17 26.22 1.55 -4.21
C ILE A 17 25.73 0.72 -3.01
N MET A 18 25.26 1.42 -1.99
CA MET A 18 24.44 0.82 -0.93
C MET A 18 23.10 0.45 -1.54
N TYR A 19 22.88 -0.83 -1.80
CA TYR A 19 21.56 -1.36 -2.07
C TYR A 19 20.68 -1.07 -0.84
N SER A 20 19.65 -0.25 -1.01
CA SER A 20 18.59 -0.10 -0.03
C SER A 20 18.01 -1.49 0.23
N GLN A 21 18.25 -2.04 1.43
CA GLN A 21 17.52 -3.22 1.87
C GLN A 21 16.05 -2.78 1.95
N SER A 22 15.24 -3.21 0.99
CA SER A 22 13.80 -3.09 1.14
C SER A 22 13.46 -3.89 2.38
N SER A 23 13.14 -3.20 3.47
CA SER A 23 12.55 -3.82 4.64
C SER A 23 11.22 -4.43 4.18
N ASN A 24 11.28 -5.67 3.70
CA ASN A 24 10.12 -6.51 3.47
C ASN A 24 9.59 -6.85 4.86
N SER A 25 8.98 -5.86 5.52
CA SER A 25 8.24 -6.14 6.74
C SER A 25 7.14 -7.09 6.32
N THR A 26 7.27 -8.35 6.71
CA THR A 26 6.29 -9.39 6.43
C THR A 26 4.96 -8.91 7.01
N ILE A 27 4.02 -8.55 6.12
CA ILE A 27 2.70 -8.09 6.56
C ILE A 27 1.97 -9.30 7.13
N GLN A 28 1.38 -9.13 8.31
CA GLN A 28 0.66 -10.17 9.01
C GLN A 28 -0.83 -9.85 9.11
N VAL A 29 -1.62 -10.90 9.32
CA VAL A 29 -3.03 -10.71 9.68
C VAL A 29 -3.08 -10.06 11.05
N GLY A 30 -3.90 -9.03 11.18
CA GLY A 30 -3.99 -8.21 12.38
C GLY A 30 -3.27 -6.87 12.29
N ASP A 31 -2.38 -6.69 11.31
CA ASP A 31 -1.66 -5.43 11.08
C ASP A 31 -2.63 -4.29 10.80
N VAL A 32 -2.32 -3.12 11.35
CA VAL A 32 -3.11 -1.91 11.19
C VAL A 32 -2.38 -0.93 10.28
N PHE A 33 -3.12 -0.37 9.34
CA PHE A 33 -2.64 0.63 8.40
C PHE A 33 -3.59 1.82 8.40
N GLU A 34 -3.12 2.93 7.84
CA GLU A 34 -3.93 4.11 7.57
C GLU A 34 -4.14 4.28 6.07
N ILE A 35 -5.36 4.57 5.64
CA ILE A 35 -5.64 4.90 4.24
C ILE A 35 -5.08 6.29 3.97
N GLY A 36 -4.10 6.37 3.07
CA GLY A 36 -3.48 7.61 2.65
C GLY A 36 -4.27 8.32 1.54
N GLU A 37 -3.56 9.13 0.77
CA GLU A 37 -4.12 9.85 -0.37
C GLU A 37 -4.33 8.93 -1.57
N ALA A 38 -5.34 9.25 -2.37
CA ALA A 38 -5.59 8.58 -3.62
C ALA A 38 -4.47 8.90 -4.62
N SER A 39 -3.93 7.88 -5.29
CA SER A 39 -2.82 8.06 -6.23
C SER A 39 -3.19 8.86 -7.48
N ASN A 40 -4.44 8.75 -7.97
CA ASN A 40 -4.84 9.28 -9.28
C ASN A 40 -6.12 10.09 -9.21
N ASN A 41 -6.05 11.43 -9.29
CA ASN A 41 -7.21 12.32 -9.40
C ASN A 41 -8.36 11.94 -8.44
N HIS A 42 -8.04 11.74 -7.15
CA HIS A 42 -8.99 11.34 -6.09
C HIS A 42 -9.54 9.90 -6.17
N ASN A 43 -8.96 9.05 -7.03
CA ASN A 43 -9.29 7.62 -7.12
C ASN A 43 -8.18 6.73 -6.58
N TYR A 44 -8.58 5.73 -5.79
CA TYR A 44 -7.69 4.68 -5.31
C TYR A 44 -7.53 3.61 -6.40
N THR A 45 -6.27 3.28 -6.70
CA THR A 45 -5.90 2.33 -7.75
C THR A 45 -5.59 0.95 -7.17
N TYR A 46 -5.00 0.89 -5.98
CA TYR A 46 -4.53 -0.35 -5.36
C TYR A 46 -5.38 -0.80 -4.19
N ILE A 47 -6.24 0.08 -3.67
CA ILE A 47 -7.37 -0.29 -2.81
C ILE A 47 -8.62 -0.46 -3.68
N ASN A 48 -9.12 -1.69 -3.78
CA ASN A 48 -10.28 -2.03 -4.60
C ASN A 48 -11.58 -1.66 -3.86
N PHE A 49 -11.94 -0.39 -3.89
CA PHE A 49 -13.25 0.04 -3.43
C PHE A 49 -14.37 -0.43 -4.37
N PRO A 50 -15.56 -0.78 -3.85
CA PRO A 50 -16.71 -1.12 -4.68
C PRO A 50 -17.08 0.05 -5.58
N ARG A 51 -17.58 -0.25 -6.78
CA ARG A 51 -18.06 0.78 -7.71
C ARG A 51 -19.22 1.56 -7.09
N THR A 52 -19.34 2.84 -7.43
CA THR A 52 -20.41 3.75 -6.99
C THR A 52 -21.80 3.13 -7.09
N ASN A 53 -22.13 2.48 -8.22
CA ASN A 53 -23.42 1.82 -8.41
C ASN A 53 -23.67 0.66 -7.43
N LEU A 54 -22.63 -0.10 -7.05
CA LEU A 54 -22.74 -1.19 -6.08
C LEU A 54 -22.94 -0.67 -4.67
N ILE A 55 -22.27 0.46 -4.33
CA ILE A 55 -22.45 1.16 -3.07
C ILE A 55 -23.90 1.63 -2.94
N ILE A 56 -24.40 2.36 -3.94
CA ILE A 56 -25.77 2.91 -3.95
C ILE A 56 -26.82 1.80 -3.90
N LYS A 57 -26.66 0.71 -4.69
CA LYS A 57 -27.59 -0.43 -4.68
C LYS A 57 -27.70 -1.14 -3.32
N LYS A 58 -26.68 -1.02 -2.46
CA LYS A 58 -26.69 -1.54 -1.08
C LYS A 58 -27.08 -0.50 -0.03
N GLY A 59 -27.55 0.69 -0.44
CA GLY A 59 -27.93 1.78 0.46
C GLY A 59 -26.74 2.55 1.06
N GLY A 60 -25.55 2.41 0.48
CA GLY A 60 -24.35 3.11 0.93
C GLY A 60 -24.17 4.51 0.35
N VAL A 61 -23.23 5.26 0.91
CA VAL A 61 -22.87 6.63 0.46
C VAL A 61 -21.48 6.62 -0.18
N PRO A 62 -21.35 6.85 -1.50
CA PRO A 62 -20.10 6.76 -2.23
C PRO A 62 -19.22 8.01 -2.04
N ASN A 63 -18.72 8.21 -0.81
CA ASN A 63 -17.81 9.30 -0.49
C ASN A 63 -16.38 8.77 -0.30
N TYR A 64 -15.61 8.74 -1.39
CA TYR A 64 -14.22 8.28 -1.40
C TYR A 64 -13.27 9.24 -0.68
N ASN A 65 -13.61 10.53 -0.55
CA ASN A 65 -12.79 11.48 0.21
C ASN A 65 -12.79 11.17 1.72
N ASN A 66 -13.90 10.61 2.24
CA ASN A 66 -14.03 10.26 3.66
C ASN A 66 -13.30 8.96 4.04
N VAL A 67 -12.71 8.23 3.09
CA VAL A 67 -11.91 7.03 3.43
C VAL A 67 -10.47 7.38 3.80
N LYS A 68 -9.98 8.55 3.37
CA LYS A 68 -8.66 9.08 3.74
C LYS A 68 -8.56 9.25 5.26
N GLY A 69 -7.42 8.85 5.83
CA GLY A 69 -7.12 8.91 7.26
C GLY A 69 -7.82 7.84 8.10
N LYS A 70 -8.61 6.94 7.50
CA LYS A 70 -9.24 5.85 8.24
C LYS A 70 -8.22 4.74 8.51
N LYS A 71 -8.23 4.24 9.74
CA LYS A 71 -7.43 3.08 10.15
C LYS A 71 -8.10 1.78 9.75
N VAL A 72 -7.38 0.92 9.07
CA VAL A 72 -7.83 -0.38 8.58
C VAL A 72 -6.97 -1.51 9.12
N GLN A 73 -7.58 -2.66 9.36
CA GLN A 73 -6.91 -3.86 9.84
C GLN A 73 -6.91 -4.94 8.75
N VAL A 74 -5.79 -5.64 8.59
CA VAL A 74 -5.68 -6.80 7.69
C VAL A 74 -6.39 -8.00 8.32
N THR A 75 -7.38 -8.55 7.61
CA THR A 75 -8.15 -9.71 8.08
C THR A 75 -7.74 -11.01 7.41
N SER A 76 -7.21 -10.94 6.19
CA SER A 76 -6.71 -12.11 5.47
C SER A 76 -5.69 -11.68 4.43
N ILE A 77 -4.69 -12.52 4.15
CA ILE A 77 -3.70 -12.30 3.09
C ILE A 77 -3.78 -13.46 2.12
N LYS A 78 -3.77 -13.16 0.82
CA LYS A 78 -3.74 -14.13 -0.27
C LYS A 78 -2.62 -13.76 -1.23
N GLU A 79 -1.67 -14.66 -1.38
CA GLU A 79 -0.65 -14.56 -2.40
C GLU A 79 -1.18 -15.15 -3.71
N LYS A 80 -1.07 -14.39 -4.80
CA LYS A 80 -1.40 -14.88 -6.14
C LYS A 80 -0.16 -15.53 -6.76
N LYS A 81 -0.37 -16.43 -7.72
CA LYS A 81 0.68 -17.14 -8.48
C LYS A 81 1.72 -16.21 -9.14
N ASN A 82 1.41 -14.93 -9.31
CA ASN A 82 2.30 -13.91 -9.88
C ASN A 82 3.05 -13.09 -8.81
N GLY A 83 3.09 -13.53 -7.55
CA GLY A 83 3.75 -12.83 -6.45
C GLY A 83 3.00 -11.60 -5.92
N ARG A 84 1.76 -11.35 -6.38
CA ARG A 84 0.94 -10.24 -5.86
C ARG A 84 0.33 -10.64 -4.51
N LEU A 85 0.64 -9.85 -3.48
CA LEU A 85 0.01 -9.95 -2.16
C LEU A 85 -1.28 -9.14 -2.14
N ILE A 86 -2.41 -9.85 -2.13
CA ILE A 86 -3.75 -9.28 -2.00
C ILE A 86 -4.23 -9.52 -0.57
N ALA A 87 -4.46 -8.44 0.17
CA ALA A 87 -5.06 -8.52 1.49
C ALA A 87 -6.52 -8.10 1.45
N THR A 88 -7.28 -8.64 2.40
CA THR A 88 -8.61 -8.16 2.74
C THR A 88 -8.46 -7.29 3.99
N ILE A 89 -9.07 -6.11 3.96
CA ILE A 89 -9.03 -5.15 5.05
C ILE A 89 -10.43 -4.77 5.49
N GLU A 90 -10.56 -4.44 6.78
CA GLU A 90 -11.76 -3.86 7.38
C GLU A 90 -11.41 -2.60 8.18
N LEU A 91 -12.37 -1.72 8.42
CA LEU A 91 -12.16 -0.58 9.31
C LEU A 91 -11.91 -1.07 10.73
N THR A 92 -10.87 -0.55 11.39
CA THR A 92 -10.58 -0.82 12.82
C THR A 92 -11.76 -0.50 13.73
N SER A 93 -12.54 0.54 13.39
CA SER A 93 -13.79 0.92 14.06
C SER A 93 -14.93 -0.12 13.92
N LYS A 94 -14.73 -1.20 13.16
CA LYS A 94 -15.72 -2.23 12.79
C LYS A 94 -16.96 -1.70 12.06
N LYS A 95 -16.97 -0.42 11.69
CA LYS A 95 -17.95 0.17 10.76
C LYS A 95 -17.74 -0.36 9.35
N LEU A 96 -18.71 -0.11 8.48
CA LEU A 96 -18.67 -0.48 7.08
C LEU A 96 -18.03 0.65 6.24
N PHE A 97 -17.25 0.30 5.23
CA PHE A 97 -16.91 1.22 4.16
C PHE A 97 -18.17 1.67 3.44
N PHE A 98 -18.27 2.98 3.22
CA PHE A 98 -19.42 3.61 2.54
C PHE A 98 -20.78 3.20 3.15
N ASN A 99 -20.81 2.87 4.45
CA ASN A 99 -21.98 2.34 5.17
C ASN A 99 -22.60 1.06 4.56
N SER A 100 -21.88 0.32 3.71
CA SER A 100 -22.45 -0.80 2.94
C SER A 100 -21.54 -2.02 2.81
N HIS A 101 -20.22 -1.86 2.86
CA HIS A 101 -19.27 -2.94 2.62
C HIS A 101 -18.34 -3.11 3.81
N LYS A 102 -18.34 -4.30 4.44
CA LYS A 102 -17.46 -4.58 5.59
C LYS A 102 -16.00 -4.74 5.19
N TYR A 103 -15.78 -5.40 4.07
CA TYR A 103 -14.47 -5.81 3.60
C TYR A 103 -14.18 -5.22 2.22
N VAL A 104 -12.93 -4.80 2.02
CA VAL A 104 -12.39 -4.44 0.70
C VAL A 104 -11.03 -5.11 0.50
N THR A 105 -10.60 -5.26 -0.75
CA THR A 105 -9.32 -5.89 -1.05
C THR A 105 -8.29 -4.84 -1.45
N VAL A 106 -7.02 -5.08 -1.11
CA VAL A 106 -5.91 -4.17 -1.41
C VAL A 106 -4.69 -4.96 -1.87
N GLU A 107 -3.99 -4.46 -2.87
CA GLU A 107 -2.66 -4.95 -3.25
C GLU A 107 -1.61 -4.24 -2.39
N ILE A 108 -1.24 -4.84 -1.25
CA ILE A 108 -0.53 -4.13 -0.18
C ILE A 108 0.77 -3.50 -0.68
N ASN A 109 1.63 -4.28 -1.35
CA ASN A 109 2.95 -3.80 -1.76
C ASN A 109 2.84 -2.54 -2.64
N LYS A 110 1.87 -2.52 -3.58
CA LYS A 110 1.68 -1.37 -4.45
C LYS A 110 0.99 -0.21 -3.75
N ALA A 111 0.02 -0.50 -2.89
CA ALA A 111 -0.68 0.53 -2.12
C ALA A 111 0.28 1.28 -1.17
N ILE A 112 1.23 0.58 -0.55
CA ILE A 112 2.30 1.19 0.26
C ILE A 112 3.22 2.03 -0.61
N ASN A 113 3.71 1.48 -1.73
CA ASN A 113 4.61 2.21 -2.63
C ASN A 113 3.99 3.50 -3.18
N GLN A 114 2.66 3.53 -3.34
CA GLN A 114 1.90 4.65 -3.90
C GLN A 114 1.29 5.55 -2.82
N LYS A 115 1.64 5.33 -1.55
CA LYS A 115 1.13 6.09 -0.39
C LYS A 115 -0.39 6.06 -0.23
N GLU A 116 -1.07 5.10 -0.88
CA GLU A 116 -2.50 4.83 -0.65
C GLU A 116 -2.71 4.10 0.68
N LEU A 117 -1.70 3.36 1.14
CA LEU A 117 -1.67 2.69 2.42
C LEU A 117 -0.42 3.11 3.18
N LEU A 118 -0.59 3.67 4.36
CA LEU A 118 0.49 4.15 5.21
C LEU A 118 0.63 3.21 6.41
N LYS A 119 1.86 2.80 6.67
CA LYS A 119 2.22 2.07 7.89
C LYS A 119 2.44 3.09 8.99
N ASN A 120 1.65 3.01 10.06
CA ASN A 120 1.78 3.85 11.26
C ASN A 120 2.65 3.14 12.30
#